data_AF-A0AAD5Y5K3-F1
#
_entry.id   AF-A0AAD5Y5K3-F1
#
_cell.length_a   1.000
_cell.length_b   1.000
_cell.length_c   1.000
_cell.angle_alpha   90.00
_cell.angle_beta   90.00
_cell.angle_gamma   90.00
#
_symmetry.space_group_name_H-M   'P 1'
#
loop_
_entity.id
_entity.type
_entity.pdbx_description
1 polymer ?
#
loop_
_entity_poly.entity_id
_entity_poly.type
_entity_poly.pdbx_seq_one_letter_code
_entity_poly.pdbx_strand_id
1 'polypeptide(L)'
;MLVGYALIATIVTLVAAIDWNRDQNGDWAADCDFPGNDIANKQTDGPSCSAFCRSVSGCTQYAYYQGVCYAKSGGLGRNNAVYKQGVICGINNPPGNTGGSCQCSPGECLSQWGYCGTTADYCGNGCKCGACFGTTPPPPQGSGLYGYSVDSYWSAIKSLNGGVDRSVAQAFYDQVQSHTDLFPKPLHIAMLLAHIMQETSFTATREYCVQDGTCYSYPASAYQPWVGRGFMQLTGQDNYSKLQQFSGVDVTSSCGLNWGACDKVATDINLNWVSSMFVWSWSVSDPLVQQGYFGKSVQIQNGGFECGSGSNLQAGQTRLNYYHTALSALGLPGDQYGLQYCQ
;
A
#
# COMPACT_ATOMS: atom_id res chain seq x y z
N MET A 1 23.20 -33.84 -39.13
CA MET A 1 23.28 -32.56 -38.40
C MET A 1 22.93 -32.84 -36.94
N LEU A 2 23.94 -32.89 -36.06
CA LEU A 2 23.75 -33.00 -34.62
C LEU A 2 23.85 -31.57 -34.07
N VAL A 3 22.76 -31.05 -33.54
CA VAL A 3 22.74 -29.74 -32.87
C VAL A 3 22.97 -30.00 -31.39
N GLY A 4 24.17 -29.70 -30.91
CA GLY A 4 24.50 -29.74 -29.49
C GLY A 4 23.86 -28.56 -28.77
N TYR A 5 23.01 -28.83 -27.79
CA TYR A 5 22.54 -27.83 -26.84
C TYR A 5 23.64 -27.62 -25.80
N ALA A 6 24.32 -26.47 -25.86
CA ALA A 6 25.17 -26.02 -24.77
C ALA A 6 24.30 -25.62 -23.59
N LEU A 7 24.42 -26.34 -22.47
CA LEU A 7 23.90 -25.88 -21.18
C LEU A 7 24.66 -24.60 -20.79
N ILE A 8 24.00 -23.45 -20.89
CA ILE A 8 24.46 -22.24 -20.21
C ILE A 8 24.10 -22.43 -18.73
N ALA A 9 25.05 -22.90 -17.94
CA ALA A 9 24.96 -22.80 -16.50
C ALA A 9 25.10 -21.31 -16.15
N THR A 10 23.98 -20.63 -15.92
CA THR A 10 23.99 -19.34 -15.24
C THR A 10 24.62 -19.55 -13.88
N ILE A 11 25.83 -19.03 -13.70
CA ILE A 11 26.42 -18.85 -12.38
C ILE A 11 25.50 -17.86 -11.66
N VAL A 12 24.54 -18.38 -10.90
CA VAL A 12 23.96 -17.62 -9.80
C VAL A 12 25.12 -17.46 -8.83
N THR A 13 25.81 -16.32 -8.90
CA THR A 13 26.64 -15.89 -7.78
C THR A 13 25.69 -15.83 -6.60
N LEU A 14 25.76 -16.83 -5.73
CA LEU A 14 25.27 -16.73 -4.37
C LEU A 14 25.95 -15.48 -3.82
N VAL A 15 25.20 -14.37 -3.75
CA VAL A 15 25.59 -13.29 -2.84
C VAL A 15 25.61 -13.98 -1.50
N ALA A 16 26.81 -14.20 -0.94
CA ALA A 16 26.94 -14.80 0.37
C ALA A 16 26.04 -13.98 1.29
N ALA A 17 25.04 -14.63 1.89
CA ALA A 17 24.21 -13.98 2.87
C ALA A 17 25.14 -13.52 4.00
N ILE A 18 25.02 -12.26 4.41
CA ILE A 18 25.82 -11.72 5.51
C ILE A 18 25.36 -12.41 6.80
N ASP A 19 26.26 -13.15 7.44
CA ASP A 19 25.98 -13.88 8.67
C ASP A 19 26.06 -12.96 9.88
N TRP A 20 24.88 -12.54 10.36
CA TRP A 20 24.75 -11.62 11.48
C TRP A 20 24.85 -12.31 12.84
N ASN A 21 25.77 -11.80 13.66
CA ASN A 21 25.89 -12.07 15.08
C ASN A 21 25.20 -10.95 15.89
N ARG A 22 24.84 -11.25 17.14
CA ARG A 22 24.22 -10.29 18.06
C ARG A 22 24.87 -10.37 19.43
N ASP A 23 25.21 -9.22 19.99
CA ASP A 23 25.69 -9.07 21.36
C ASP A 23 25.01 -7.88 22.07
N GLN A 24 25.51 -7.53 23.26
CA GLN A 24 25.02 -6.40 24.05
C GLN A 24 25.29 -5.01 23.42
N ASN A 25 26.12 -4.94 22.37
CA ASN A 25 26.48 -3.71 21.67
C ASN A 25 25.71 -3.51 20.35
N GLY A 26 25.10 -4.58 19.82
CA GLY A 26 24.24 -4.52 18.65
C GLY A 26 24.37 -5.75 17.75
N ASP A 27 23.92 -5.60 16.52
CA ASP A 27 24.13 -6.58 15.46
C ASP A 27 25.47 -6.30 14.79
N TRP A 28 26.25 -7.33 14.51
CA TRP A 28 27.52 -7.21 13.79
C TRP A 28 27.74 -8.44 12.91
N ALA A 29 28.51 -8.29 11.83
CA ALA A 29 28.87 -9.40 10.96
C ALA A 29 30.30 -9.25 10.46
N ALA A 30 30.91 -10.39 10.13
CA ALA A 30 32.13 -10.42 9.35
C ALA A 30 31.79 -10.31 7.85
N ASP A 31 32.79 -9.92 7.07
CA ASP A 31 32.71 -9.76 5.62
C ASP A 31 31.55 -8.85 5.15
N CYS A 32 31.33 -7.74 5.85
CA CYS A 32 30.27 -6.78 5.53
C CYS A 32 30.70 -5.32 5.65
N ASP A 33 30.02 -4.45 4.91
CA ASP A 33 30.21 -2.99 4.94
C ASP A 33 28.92 -2.25 4.63
N PHE A 34 28.85 -0.98 5.04
CA PHE A 34 27.82 -0.04 4.62
C PHE A 34 28.46 0.96 3.66
N PRO A 35 28.11 0.99 2.36
CA PRO A 35 28.77 1.90 1.43
C PRO A 35 28.53 3.38 1.76
N GLY A 36 29.60 4.18 1.82
CA GLY A 36 29.52 5.64 2.02
C GLY A 36 29.14 6.08 3.45
N ASN A 37 28.73 7.34 3.60
CA ASN A 37 28.23 7.95 4.84
C ASN A 37 29.16 7.90 6.07
N ASP A 38 30.48 7.86 5.88
CA ASP A 38 31.43 7.97 6.99
C ASP A 38 31.38 9.39 7.60
N ILE A 39 31.02 9.49 8.87
CA ILE A 39 30.88 10.76 9.59
C ILE A 39 32.03 11.02 10.58
N ALA A 40 32.73 9.97 11.01
CA ALA A 40 33.97 10.07 11.77
C ALA A 40 34.78 8.77 11.66
N ASN A 41 36.06 8.81 12.02
CA ASN A 41 36.87 7.60 12.12
C ASN A 41 37.87 7.70 13.28
N LYS A 42 38.30 6.55 13.80
CA LYS A 42 39.27 6.47 14.88
C LYS A 42 40.02 5.14 14.83
N GLN A 43 41.32 5.17 15.15
CA GLN A 43 42.08 3.95 15.41
C GLN A 43 41.60 3.26 16.70
N THR A 44 41.22 2.00 16.58
CA THR A 44 40.68 1.22 17.69
C THR A 44 40.75 -0.29 17.36
N ASP A 45 40.41 -1.15 18.32
CA ASP A 45 40.20 -2.56 18.04
C ASP A 45 38.78 -2.79 17.48
N GLY A 46 38.56 -3.94 16.83
CA GLY A 46 37.26 -4.29 16.25
C GLY A 46 36.10 -4.18 17.25
N PRO A 47 36.19 -4.83 18.43
CA PRO A 47 35.14 -4.80 19.45
C PRO A 47 34.77 -3.38 19.93
N SER A 48 35.75 -2.48 20.05
CA SER A 48 35.53 -1.11 20.51
C SER A 48 34.92 -0.18 19.46
N CYS A 49 34.79 -0.63 18.20
CA CYS A 49 34.25 0.18 17.11
C CYS A 49 32.78 0.59 17.35
N SER A 50 31.98 -0.30 17.94
CA SER A 50 30.59 0.00 18.35
C SER A 50 30.53 1.15 19.37
N ALA A 51 31.40 1.13 20.39
CA ALA A 51 31.49 2.17 21.40
C ALA A 51 31.94 3.50 20.81
N PHE A 52 32.90 3.49 19.87
CA PHE A 52 33.30 4.69 19.15
C PHE A 52 32.14 5.28 18.35
N CYS A 53 31.43 4.48 17.56
CA CYS A 53 30.27 4.96 16.82
C CYS A 53 29.21 5.56 17.77
N ARG A 54 28.94 4.97 18.94
CA ARG A 54 27.99 5.55 19.93
C ARG A 54 28.44 6.92 20.47
N SER A 55 29.75 7.20 20.48
CA SER A 55 30.28 8.50 20.90
C SER A 55 30.17 9.59 19.83
N VAL A 56 29.87 9.21 18.58
CA VAL A 56 29.78 10.13 17.44
C VAL A 56 28.33 10.48 17.20
N SER A 57 27.99 11.77 17.33
CA SER A 57 26.64 12.26 17.08
C SER A 57 26.19 11.92 15.65
N GLY A 58 25.00 11.31 15.52
CA GLY A 58 24.45 10.89 14.23
C GLY A 58 24.97 9.55 13.70
N CYS A 59 25.78 8.82 14.47
CA CYS A 59 26.23 7.49 14.07
C CYS A 59 25.15 6.44 14.28
N THR A 60 24.86 5.68 13.24
CA THR A 60 23.83 4.65 13.22
C THR A 60 24.44 3.26 12.99
N GLN A 61 25.49 3.19 12.18
CA GLN A 61 26.22 1.97 11.88
C GLN A 61 27.72 2.24 11.86
N TYR A 62 28.51 1.18 11.87
CA TYR A 62 29.96 1.26 11.81
C TYR A 62 30.55 0.21 10.88
N ALA A 63 31.75 0.50 10.38
CA ALA A 63 32.60 -0.46 9.70
C ALA A 63 33.99 -0.43 10.33
N TYR A 64 34.58 -1.59 10.54
CA TYR A 64 35.91 -1.77 11.07
C TYR A 64 36.76 -2.48 10.01
N TYR A 65 37.90 -1.86 9.69
CA TYR A 65 38.86 -2.42 8.76
C TYR A 65 40.28 -2.08 9.18
N GLN A 66 41.14 -3.10 9.31
CA GLN A 66 42.58 -2.98 9.58
C GLN A 66 42.96 -1.96 10.69
N GLY A 67 42.30 -2.02 11.85
CA GLY A 67 42.61 -1.16 13.00
C GLY A 67 41.94 0.21 12.99
N VAL A 68 41.12 0.50 11.98
CA VAL A 68 40.35 1.75 11.90
C VAL A 68 38.86 1.45 11.97
N CYS A 69 38.18 2.14 12.87
CA CYS A 69 36.73 2.17 12.93
C CYS A 69 36.22 3.41 12.20
N TYR A 70 35.22 3.21 11.36
CA TYR A 70 34.49 4.22 10.64
C TYR A 70 33.08 4.29 11.24
N ALA A 71 32.76 5.42 11.85
CA ALA A 71 31.43 5.77 12.32
C ALA A 71 30.63 6.27 11.13
N LYS A 72 29.43 5.74 10.92
CA LYS A 72 28.65 5.95 9.70
C LYS A 72 27.21 6.34 10.03
N SER A 73 26.62 7.20 9.20
CA SER A 73 25.22 7.61 9.29
C SER A 73 24.36 6.94 8.22
N GLY A 74 23.03 7.02 8.36
CA GLY A 74 22.06 6.52 7.38
C GLY A 74 21.29 5.28 7.83
N GLY A 75 20.68 4.56 6.87
CA GLY A 75 19.72 3.48 7.11
C GLY A 75 20.19 2.37 8.07
N LEU A 76 19.61 2.37 9.27
CA LEU A 76 19.75 1.33 10.30
C LEU A 76 19.06 0.03 9.86
N GLY A 77 19.70 -0.73 8.97
CA GLY A 77 19.10 -1.97 8.49
C GLY A 77 20.14 -2.95 7.97
N ARG A 78 19.97 -4.25 8.31
CA ARG A 78 20.82 -5.34 7.77
C ARG A 78 20.78 -5.38 6.24
N ASN A 79 19.66 -4.98 5.65
CA ASN A 79 19.44 -4.93 4.21
C ASN A 79 20.28 -3.85 3.50
N ASN A 80 20.86 -2.91 4.24
CA ASN A 80 21.75 -1.88 3.71
C ASN A 80 23.22 -2.31 3.70
N ALA A 81 23.55 -3.44 4.33
CA ALA A 81 24.91 -3.97 4.31
C ALA A 81 25.18 -4.70 3.00
N VAL A 82 26.39 -4.52 2.48
CA VAL A 82 26.91 -5.24 1.32
C VAL A 82 28.04 -6.16 1.75
N TYR A 83 28.21 -7.28 1.04
CA TYR A 83 29.35 -8.17 1.28
C TYR A 83 30.66 -7.45 0.96
N LYS A 84 31.60 -7.46 1.91
CA LYS A 84 32.94 -6.91 1.73
C LYS A 84 33.94 -7.67 2.57
N GLN A 85 34.72 -8.50 1.89
CA GLN A 85 35.68 -9.39 2.52
C GLN A 85 36.67 -8.64 3.44
N GLY A 86 36.85 -9.15 4.66
CA GLY A 86 37.78 -8.64 5.65
C GLY A 86 37.31 -7.40 6.42
N VAL A 87 36.09 -6.93 6.20
CA VAL A 87 35.47 -5.83 6.96
C VAL A 87 34.48 -6.39 7.97
N ILE A 88 34.53 -5.88 9.20
CA ILE A 88 33.50 -6.14 10.20
C ILE A 88 32.59 -4.93 10.23
N CYS A 89 31.30 -5.10 9.99
CA CYS A 89 30.33 -4.02 10.12
C CYS A 89 29.34 -4.32 11.23
N GLY A 90 28.73 -3.28 11.78
CA GLY A 90 27.67 -3.45 12.75
C GLY A 90 26.73 -2.28 12.83
N ILE A 91 25.57 -2.55 13.40
CA ILE A 91 24.49 -1.60 13.61
C ILE A 91 24.49 -1.29 15.10
N ASN A 92 24.68 -0.03 15.44
CA ASN A 92 24.69 0.38 16.84
C ASN A 92 23.27 0.36 17.38
N ASN A 93 23.03 -0.53 18.35
CA ASN A 93 21.88 -0.39 19.22
C ASN A 93 22.31 0.45 20.43
N PRO A 94 21.72 1.65 20.66
CA PRO A 94 21.96 2.36 21.90
C PRO A 94 21.43 1.52 23.08
N PRO A 95 22.22 1.32 24.15
CA PRO A 95 21.73 0.71 25.37
C PRO A 95 20.63 1.61 25.95
N GLY A 96 19.40 1.10 25.98
CA GLY A 96 18.19 1.87 26.28
C GLY A 96 17.06 1.63 25.30
N ASN A 97 17.34 1.02 24.15
CA ASN A 97 16.34 0.77 23.12
C ASN A 97 15.72 -0.64 23.15
N THR A 98 15.81 -1.35 24.28
CA THR A 98 15.04 -2.57 24.53
C THR A 98 13.86 -2.23 25.42
N GLY A 99 12.76 -1.82 24.80
CA GLY A 99 11.51 -1.61 25.54
C GLY A 99 10.93 -2.96 25.97
N GLY A 100 11.20 -3.38 27.20
CA GLY A 100 10.22 -4.23 27.88
C GLY A 100 8.85 -3.51 27.87
N SER A 101 7.75 -4.28 27.84
CA SER A 101 6.34 -3.83 27.95
C SER A 101 6.10 -2.33 27.67
N CYS A 102 6.41 -1.86 26.46
CA CYS A 102 6.03 -0.53 25.95
C CYS A 102 6.71 0.71 26.54
N GLN A 103 7.98 0.62 26.94
CA GLN A 103 8.73 1.78 27.46
C GLN A 103 9.56 2.52 26.41
N CYS A 104 8.94 2.87 25.28
CA CYS A 104 9.61 3.64 24.22
C CYS A 104 9.51 5.15 24.46
N SER A 105 10.43 5.94 23.89
CA SER A 105 10.38 7.39 23.99
C SER A 105 9.09 7.93 23.34
N PRO A 106 8.60 9.12 23.74
CA PRO A 106 7.43 9.72 23.11
C PRO A 106 7.61 9.86 21.59
N GLY A 107 6.68 9.30 20.82
CA GLY A 107 6.72 9.27 19.35
C GLY A 107 7.41 8.05 18.74
N GLU A 108 7.99 7.16 19.54
CA GLU A 108 8.59 5.90 19.09
C GLU A 108 7.63 4.71 19.26
N CYS A 109 7.95 3.63 18.55
CA CYS A 109 7.18 2.40 18.45
C CYS A 109 8.03 1.21 18.90
N LEU A 110 7.46 0.28 19.65
CA LEU A 110 8.09 -0.98 20.03
C LEU A 110 7.86 -2.02 18.94
N SER A 111 8.91 -2.42 18.23
CA SER A 111 8.86 -3.46 17.21
C SER A 111 8.45 -4.83 17.76
N GLN A 112 8.07 -5.75 16.87
CA GLN A 112 7.81 -7.16 17.21
C GLN A 112 9.00 -7.84 17.91
N TRP A 113 10.20 -7.32 17.69
CA TRP A 113 11.45 -7.82 18.25
C TRP A 113 11.84 -7.13 19.57
N GLY A 114 11.02 -6.19 20.06
CA GLY A 114 11.23 -5.52 21.35
C GLY A 114 12.15 -4.30 21.29
N TYR A 115 12.22 -3.61 20.15
CA TYR A 115 13.06 -2.42 19.98
C TYR A 115 12.23 -1.17 19.73
N CYS A 116 12.63 -0.02 20.27
CA CYS A 116 11.95 1.24 19.98
C CYS A 116 12.50 1.94 18.72
N GLY A 117 11.65 2.62 17.97
CA GLY A 117 12.07 3.43 16.84
C GLY A 117 10.88 4.02 16.09
N THR A 118 11.13 4.83 15.06
CA THR A 118 10.09 5.60 14.36
C THR A 118 9.86 5.17 12.91
N THR A 119 10.65 4.24 12.38
CA THR A 119 10.55 3.78 10.98
C THR A 119 9.59 2.59 10.86
N ALA A 120 9.26 2.20 9.62
CA ALA A 120 8.36 1.08 9.34
C ALA A 120 8.82 -0.26 9.94
N ASP A 121 10.13 -0.47 10.15
CA ASP A 121 10.65 -1.68 10.78
C ASP A 121 10.31 -1.77 12.28
N TYR A 122 10.08 -0.62 12.93
CA TYR A 122 9.71 -0.52 14.34
C TYR A 122 8.21 -0.32 14.53
N CYS A 123 7.64 0.57 13.73
CA CYS A 123 6.26 0.99 13.81
C CYS A 123 5.31 0.15 12.97
N GLY A 124 5.80 -0.58 11.97
CA GLY A 124 4.99 -1.38 11.06
C GLY A 124 4.61 -2.75 11.61
N ASN A 125 4.72 -3.78 10.77
CA ASN A 125 4.17 -5.10 11.06
C ASN A 125 4.72 -5.70 12.37
N GLY A 126 3.79 -6.10 13.25
CA GLY A 126 4.10 -6.70 14.55
C GLY A 126 4.57 -5.70 15.62
N CYS A 127 4.47 -4.39 15.38
CA CYS A 127 4.67 -3.40 16.42
C CYS A 127 3.78 -3.69 17.64
N LYS A 128 4.40 -3.82 18.81
CA LYS A 128 3.77 -4.21 20.07
C LYS A 128 3.04 -3.04 20.74
N CYS A 129 3.52 -1.80 20.58
CA CYS A 129 2.96 -0.59 21.21
C CYS A 129 3.76 0.68 20.86
N GLY A 130 3.31 1.86 21.32
CA GLY A 130 3.89 3.15 20.95
C GLY A 130 3.19 3.74 19.73
N ALA A 131 3.88 4.56 18.93
CA ALA A 131 3.31 5.22 17.74
C ALA A 131 3.16 4.28 16.52
N CYS A 132 2.82 2.99 16.74
CA CYS A 132 2.73 1.98 15.68
C CYS A 132 1.87 2.48 14.51
N PHE A 133 2.34 2.25 13.29
CA PHE A 133 1.64 2.48 12.04
C PHE A 133 0.45 1.53 11.97
N GLY A 134 -0.71 2.03 12.38
CA GLY A 134 -1.89 1.19 12.56
C GLY A 134 -1.60 0.19 13.68
N THR A 135 -2.08 0.48 14.89
CA THR A 135 -2.37 -0.62 15.82
C THR A 135 -3.12 -1.68 15.02
N THR A 136 -2.62 -2.91 14.88
CA THR A 136 -3.48 -4.00 14.43
C THR A 136 -4.65 -3.99 15.42
N PRO A 137 -5.87 -3.65 14.98
CA PRO A 137 -7.03 -3.84 15.82
C PRO A 137 -7.07 -5.32 16.21
N PRO A 138 -7.69 -5.69 17.34
CA PRO A 138 -8.02 -7.09 17.57
C PRO A 138 -8.64 -7.67 16.29
N PRO A 139 -8.30 -8.93 15.90
CA PRO A 139 -8.81 -9.55 14.68
C PRO A 139 -10.30 -9.25 14.59
N PRO A 140 -10.77 -8.67 13.47
CA PRO A 140 -12.13 -8.19 13.44
C PRO A 140 -13.05 -9.41 13.71
N GLN A 141 -13.91 -9.28 14.73
CA GLN A 141 -14.72 -10.39 15.26
C GLN A 141 -16.09 -10.49 14.58
N GLY A 142 -16.26 -9.83 13.45
CA GLY A 142 -17.45 -9.88 12.63
C GLY A 142 -17.55 -11.18 11.84
N SER A 143 -18.76 -11.48 11.37
CA SER A 143 -19.03 -12.63 10.51
C SER A 143 -18.74 -12.38 9.03
N GLY A 144 -18.27 -11.19 8.66
CA GLY A 144 -17.98 -10.83 7.27
C GLY A 144 -16.62 -11.31 6.78
N LEU A 145 -16.32 -10.99 5.52
CA LEU A 145 -15.07 -11.39 4.88
C LEU A 145 -13.86 -10.86 5.68
N TYR A 146 -12.88 -11.73 5.95
CA TYR A 146 -11.73 -11.46 6.82
C TYR A 146 -12.06 -11.08 8.27
N GLY A 147 -13.28 -11.36 8.73
CA GLY A 147 -13.76 -11.02 10.06
C GLY A 147 -14.27 -9.58 10.19
N TYR A 148 -14.24 -8.76 9.14
CA TYR A 148 -14.77 -7.40 9.19
C TYR A 148 -16.29 -7.43 9.45
N SER A 149 -16.76 -6.61 10.39
CA SER A 149 -18.20 -6.35 10.54
C SER A 149 -18.62 -5.20 9.65
N VAL A 150 -19.93 -5.01 9.47
CA VAL A 150 -20.44 -3.80 8.81
C VAL A 150 -19.96 -2.52 9.51
N ASP A 151 -19.75 -2.54 10.83
CA ASP A 151 -19.25 -1.38 11.58
C ASP A 151 -17.80 -1.06 11.27
N SER A 152 -16.98 -2.08 11.00
CA SER A 152 -15.62 -1.91 10.50
C SER A 152 -15.61 -1.21 9.15
N TYR A 153 -16.42 -1.66 8.19
CA TYR A 153 -16.50 -1.01 6.87
C TYR A 153 -17.13 0.38 6.95
N TRP A 154 -18.18 0.56 7.75
CA TRP A 154 -18.80 1.87 7.95
C TRP A 154 -17.81 2.88 8.52
N SER A 155 -17.02 2.48 9.53
CA SER A 155 -16.00 3.33 10.13
C SER A 155 -14.88 3.65 9.14
N ALA A 156 -14.44 2.67 8.32
CA ALA A 156 -13.48 2.89 7.25
C ALA A 156 -13.98 3.87 6.20
N ILE A 157 -15.19 3.66 5.66
CA ILE A 157 -15.80 4.54 4.66
C ILE A 157 -16.02 5.95 5.24
N LYS A 158 -16.49 6.05 6.49
CA LYS A 158 -16.67 7.34 7.18
C LYS A 158 -15.35 8.08 7.39
N SER A 159 -14.24 7.37 7.64
CA SER A 159 -12.92 8.00 7.77
C SER A 159 -12.42 8.60 6.45
N LEU A 160 -12.79 7.97 5.33
CA LEU A 160 -12.45 8.40 4.00
C LEU A 160 -13.35 9.56 3.54
N ASN A 161 -14.65 9.46 3.81
CA ASN A 161 -15.61 10.54 3.64
C ASN A 161 -16.58 10.60 4.84
N GLY A 162 -16.44 11.66 5.65
CA GLY A 162 -17.21 11.90 6.87
C GLY A 162 -18.72 12.03 6.70
N GLY A 163 -19.22 12.12 5.47
CA GLY A 163 -20.65 12.30 5.13
C GLY A 163 -21.38 11.06 4.64
N VAL A 164 -20.80 9.85 4.70
CA VAL A 164 -21.46 8.64 4.17
C VAL A 164 -22.42 8.00 5.18
N ASP A 165 -23.64 7.73 4.74
CA ASP A 165 -24.67 7.05 5.53
C ASP A 165 -24.32 5.57 5.80
N ARG A 166 -24.74 5.06 6.97
CA ARG A 166 -24.49 3.66 7.36
C ARG A 166 -25.13 2.64 6.40
N SER A 167 -26.24 2.99 5.76
CA SER A 167 -26.90 2.16 4.74
C SER A 167 -26.03 1.93 3.51
N VAL A 168 -25.21 2.93 3.11
CA VAL A 168 -24.26 2.79 2.01
C VAL A 168 -23.16 1.77 2.36
N ALA A 169 -22.66 1.82 3.59
CA ALA A 169 -21.68 0.85 4.09
C ALA A 169 -22.27 -0.56 4.29
N GLN A 170 -23.54 -0.67 4.68
CA GLN A 170 -24.24 -1.95 4.75
C GLN A 170 -24.35 -2.60 3.37
N ALA A 171 -24.77 -1.84 2.35
CA ALA A 171 -24.82 -2.35 0.98
C ALA A 171 -23.43 -2.81 0.51
N PHE A 172 -22.35 -2.09 0.85
CA PHE A 172 -20.98 -2.53 0.56
C PHE A 172 -20.65 -3.86 1.25
N TYR A 173 -20.94 -3.97 2.55
CA TYR A 173 -20.72 -5.17 3.34
C TYR A 173 -21.42 -6.40 2.72
N ASP A 174 -22.66 -6.23 2.24
CA ASP A 174 -23.43 -7.29 1.60
C ASP A 174 -22.81 -7.68 0.25
N GLN A 175 -22.39 -6.70 -0.56
CA GLN A 175 -21.76 -6.99 -1.86
C GLN A 175 -20.37 -7.64 -1.74
N VAL A 176 -19.55 -7.26 -0.74
CA VAL A 176 -18.22 -7.86 -0.53
C VAL A 176 -18.35 -9.33 -0.15
N GLN A 177 -19.38 -9.69 0.61
CA GLN A 177 -19.66 -11.09 0.96
C GLN A 177 -20.18 -11.92 -0.20
N SER A 178 -20.83 -11.31 -1.20
CA SER A 178 -21.32 -12.01 -2.39
C SER A 178 -20.30 -12.09 -3.54
N HIS A 179 -19.23 -11.29 -3.50
CA HIS A 179 -18.19 -11.22 -4.53
C HIS A 179 -16.78 -11.44 -3.96
N THR A 180 -16.61 -12.46 -3.12
CA THR A 180 -15.34 -12.71 -2.42
C THR A 180 -14.17 -12.99 -3.36
N ASP A 181 -14.44 -13.47 -4.57
CA ASP A 181 -13.46 -13.71 -5.63
C ASP A 181 -12.71 -12.44 -6.07
N LEU A 182 -13.34 -11.27 -5.96
CA LEU A 182 -12.74 -9.98 -6.26
C LEU A 182 -11.88 -9.41 -5.12
N PHE A 183 -11.90 -10.06 -3.96
CA PHE A 183 -11.18 -9.63 -2.77
C PHE A 183 -10.34 -10.78 -2.20
N PRO A 184 -9.31 -11.27 -2.93
CA PRO A 184 -8.50 -12.42 -2.51
C PRO A 184 -7.61 -12.15 -1.30
N LYS A 185 -7.40 -10.88 -0.94
CA LYS A 185 -6.74 -10.44 0.29
C LYS A 185 -7.44 -9.20 0.86
N PRO A 186 -7.36 -8.94 2.18
CA PRO A 186 -7.97 -7.76 2.80
C PRO A 186 -7.58 -6.43 2.14
N LEU A 187 -6.32 -6.31 1.68
CA LEU A 187 -5.81 -5.09 1.04
C LEU A 187 -6.60 -4.69 -0.21
N HIS A 188 -7.23 -5.63 -0.94
CA HIS A 188 -8.00 -5.30 -2.14
C HIS A 188 -9.24 -4.46 -1.83
N ILE A 189 -9.81 -4.62 -0.63
CA ILE A 189 -10.88 -3.76 -0.13
C ILE A 189 -10.36 -2.33 0.03
N ALA A 190 -9.19 -2.15 0.64
CA ALA A 190 -8.57 -0.84 0.81
C ALA A 190 -8.24 -0.18 -0.54
N MET A 191 -7.74 -0.96 -1.51
CA MET A 191 -7.45 -0.46 -2.87
C MET A 191 -8.70 0.05 -3.58
N LEU A 192 -9.79 -0.73 -3.58
CA LEU A 192 -11.06 -0.32 -4.18
C LEU A 192 -11.61 0.96 -3.54
N LEU A 193 -11.64 1.03 -2.20
CA LEU A 193 -12.12 2.21 -1.48
C LEU A 193 -11.30 3.46 -1.81
N ALA A 194 -9.99 3.32 -2.00
CA ALA A 194 -9.11 4.42 -2.40
C ALA A 194 -9.43 4.95 -3.81
N HIS A 195 -9.70 4.05 -4.77
CA HIS A 195 -10.10 4.45 -6.11
C HIS A 195 -11.44 5.18 -6.10
N ILE A 196 -12.45 4.62 -5.42
CA ILE A 196 -13.77 5.25 -5.27
C ILE A 196 -13.66 6.65 -4.67
N MET A 197 -12.81 6.81 -3.65
CA MET A 197 -12.61 8.11 -3.03
C MET A 197 -12.09 9.17 -3.99
N GLN A 198 -11.12 8.80 -4.82
CA GLN A 198 -10.59 9.68 -5.84
C GLN A 198 -11.64 10.02 -6.90
N GLU A 199 -12.43 9.04 -7.35
CA GLU A 199 -13.41 9.28 -8.42
C GLU A 199 -14.55 10.17 -7.95
N THR A 200 -15.11 9.88 -6.77
CA THR A 200 -16.41 10.45 -6.38
C THR A 200 -16.53 10.78 -4.91
N SER A 201 -15.56 10.41 -4.07
CA SER A 201 -15.70 10.49 -2.62
C SER A 201 -16.99 9.79 -2.13
N PHE A 202 -17.36 8.61 -2.66
CA PHE A 202 -18.63 7.92 -2.33
C PHE A 202 -19.90 8.75 -2.57
N THR A 203 -19.86 9.79 -3.41
CA THR A 203 -21.06 10.49 -3.83
C THR A 203 -21.57 9.83 -5.11
N ALA A 204 -22.83 9.41 -5.13
CA ALA A 204 -23.42 8.80 -6.31
C ALA A 204 -23.68 9.90 -7.35
N THR A 205 -22.67 10.19 -8.16
CA THR A 205 -22.75 11.24 -9.18
C THR A 205 -23.15 10.65 -10.53
N ARG A 206 -23.91 11.46 -11.26
CA ARG A 206 -24.03 11.38 -12.71
C ARG A 206 -23.07 12.41 -13.27
N GLU A 207 -22.24 12.02 -14.23
CA GLU A 207 -21.59 12.96 -15.11
C GLU A 207 -22.56 13.45 -16.18
N TYR A 208 -22.42 14.71 -16.55
CA TYR A 208 -23.09 15.32 -17.70
C TYR A 208 -22.02 15.94 -18.59
N CYS A 209 -21.96 15.55 -19.87
CA CYS A 209 -20.99 16.08 -20.81
C CYS A 209 -21.67 16.99 -21.83
N VAL A 210 -21.19 18.22 -22.00
CA VAL A 210 -21.66 19.11 -23.08
C VAL A 210 -21.03 18.71 -24.42
N GLN A 211 -21.56 19.21 -25.53
CA GLN A 211 -21.17 18.81 -26.90
C GLN A 211 -19.68 19.02 -27.23
N ASP A 212 -18.99 19.88 -26.49
CA ASP A 212 -17.54 20.13 -26.65
C ASP A 212 -16.65 19.09 -25.93
N GLY A 213 -17.25 18.10 -25.27
CA GLY A 213 -16.54 17.06 -24.52
C GLY A 213 -16.25 17.40 -23.06
N THR A 214 -16.61 18.60 -22.59
CA THR A 214 -16.46 18.97 -21.18
C THR A 214 -17.52 18.28 -20.34
N CYS A 215 -17.10 17.58 -19.28
CA CYS A 215 -18.00 16.88 -18.36
C CYS A 215 -18.08 17.57 -17.00
N TYR A 216 -19.29 17.64 -16.44
CA TYR A 216 -19.62 18.22 -15.14
C TYR A 216 -20.30 17.18 -14.25
N SER A 217 -19.98 17.16 -12.96
CA SER A 217 -20.74 16.42 -11.95
C SER A 217 -21.96 17.24 -11.53
N TYR A 218 -23.18 16.81 -11.84
CA TYR A 218 -24.39 17.58 -11.49
C TYR A 218 -25.64 16.70 -11.24
N PRO A 219 -26.49 17.06 -10.25
CA PRO A 219 -27.80 16.42 -10.07
C PRO A 219 -28.82 16.96 -11.11
N ALA A 220 -28.89 16.29 -12.27
CA ALA A 220 -29.91 16.41 -13.33
C ALA A 220 -29.92 17.72 -14.18
N SER A 221 -29.88 17.62 -15.52
CA SER A 221 -31.12 17.55 -16.32
C SER A 221 -30.94 16.98 -17.74
N ALA A 222 -29.74 16.54 -18.12
CA ALA A 222 -29.50 15.98 -19.43
C ALA A 222 -29.22 14.49 -19.33
N TYR A 223 -30.24 13.70 -19.67
CA TYR A 223 -30.20 12.25 -19.72
C TYR A 223 -29.34 11.83 -20.90
N GLN A 224 -28.04 11.71 -20.66
CA GLN A 224 -27.11 11.24 -21.66
C GLN A 224 -26.88 9.74 -21.49
N PRO A 225 -26.92 8.98 -22.59
CA PRO A 225 -26.57 7.58 -22.54
C PRO A 225 -25.06 7.46 -22.26
N TRP A 226 -24.66 6.43 -21.51
CA TRP A 226 -23.26 5.97 -21.41
C TRP A 226 -22.25 6.91 -20.72
N VAL A 227 -22.68 8.03 -20.15
CA VAL A 227 -21.84 8.90 -19.29
C VAL A 227 -21.48 8.23 -17.96
N GLY A 228 -20.48 8.77 -17.26
CA GLY A 228 -20.04 8.33 -15.95
C GLY A 228 -21.18 8.27 -14.93
N ARG A 229 -21.32 7.10 -14.29
CA ARG A 229 -22.26 6.88 -13.18
C ARG A 229 -21.64 6.01 -12.09
N GLY A 230 -22.13 6.20 -10.88
CA GLY A 230 -21.75 5.39 -9.72
C GLY A 230 -20.38 5.79 -9.17
N PHE A 231 -19.94 5.10 -8.13
CA PHE A 231 -18.76 5.49 -7.35
C PHE A 231 -17.45 5.42 -8.12
N MET A 232 -17.37 4.56 -9.14
CA MET A 232 -16.20 4.43 -10.01
C MET A 232 -16.40 5.03 -11.42
N GLN A 233 -17.43 5.87 -11.61
CA GLN A 233 -17.72 6.56 -12.87
C GLN A 233 -17.69 5.64 -14.11
N LEU A 234 -18.51 4.58 -14.09
CA LEU A 234 -18.64 3.67 -15.22
C LEU A 234 -19.06 4.44 -16.49
N THR A 235 -18.24 4.38 -17.52
CA THR A 235 -18.40 5.18 -18.74
C THR A 235 -18.28 4.31 -20.00
N GLY A 236 -19.09 4.60 -21.02
CA GLY A 236 -19.05 3.98 -22.34
C GLY A 236 -20.01 2.80 -22.51
N GLN A 237 -20.65 2.72 -23.68
CA GLN A 237 -21.71 1.75 -23.97
C GLN A 237 -21.27 0.29 -23.77
N ASP A 238 -20.06 -0.05 -24.19
CA ASP A 238 -19.50 -1.40 -24.05
C ASP A 238 -19.36 -1.79 -22.58
N ASN A 239 -18.98 -0.84 -21.73
CA ASN A 239 -18.81 -1.08 -20.30
C ASN A 239 -20.16 -1.28 -19.60
N TYR A 240 -21.20 -0.51 -19.96
CA TYR A 240 -22.57 -0.78 -19.47
C TYR A 240 -23.09 -2.14 -19.94
N SER A 241 -22.78 -2.53 -21.19
CA SER A 241 -23.19 -3.83 -21.73
C SER A 241 -22.50 -4.99 -21.00
N LYS A 242 -21.22 -4.83 -20.64
CA LYS A 242 -20.48 -5.81 -19.83
C LYS A 242 -20.95 -5.82 -18.37
N LEU A 243 -21.29 -4.66 -17.79
CA LEU A 243 -21.90 -4.60 -16.46
C LEU A 243 -23.24 -5.34 -16.43
N GLN A 244 -24.07 -5.22 -17.46
CA GLN A 244 -25.32 -5.96 -17.54
C GLN A 244 -25.07 -7.48 -17.50
N GLN A 245 -24.06 -7.96 -18.23
CA GLN A 245 -23.69 -9.38 -18.21
C GLN A 245 -23.13 -9.80 -16.84
N PHE A 246 -22.32 -8.94 -16.22
CA PHE A 246 -21.71 -9.20 -14.91
C PHE A 246 -22.74 -9.23 -13.78
N SER A 247 -23.68 -8.29 -13.77
CA SER A 247 -24.67 -8.11 -12.70
C SER A 247 -25.99 -8.86 -12.91
N GLY A 248 -26.30 -9.24 -14.16
CA GLY A 248 -27.61 -9.74 -14.54
C GLY A 248 -28.74 -8.68 -14.51
N VAL A 249 -28.43 -7.43 -14.18
CA VAL A 249 -29.40 -6.33 -14.12
C VAL A 249 -29.41 -5.58 -15.45
N ASP A 250 -30.59 -5.35 -16.01
CA ASP A 250 -30.73 -4.48 -17.17
C ASP A 250 -30.33 -3.05 -16.82
N VAL A 251 -29.23 -2.61 -17.43
CA VAL A 251 -28.61 -1.28 -17.32
C VAL A 251 -28.36 -0.64 -18.69
N THR A 252 -28.88 -1.22 -19.77
CA THR A 252 -28.64 -0.75 -21.14
C THR A 252 -29.90 -0.24 -21.82
N SER A 253 -31.07 -0.76 -21.45
CA SER A 253 -32.32 -0.35 -22.09
C SER A 253 -32.66 1.11 -21.82
N SER A 254 -33.19 1.80 -22.83
CA SER A 254 -33.62 3.20 -22.73
C SER A 254 -32.56 4.16 -22.20
N CYS A 255 -31.27 3.84 -22.33
CA CYS A 255 -30.22 4.79 -21.96
C CYS A 255 -30.32 6.06 -22.80
N GLY A 256 -30.20 7.21 -22.13
CA GLY A 256 -30.40 8.52 -22.75
C GLY A 256 -31.85 9.02 -22.71
N LEU A 257 -32.77 8.26 -22.11
CA LEU A 257 -34.08 8.75 -21.71
C LEU A 257 -34.10 9.11 -20.23
N ASN A 258 -35.07 9.94 -19.84
CA ASN A 258 -35.34 10.25 -18.44
C ASN A 258 -35.62 8.97 -17.65
N TRP A 259 -34.77 8.64 -16.67
CA TRP A 259 -34.82 7.39 -15.90
C TRP A 259 -34.59 6.11 -16.72
N GLY A 260 -33.77 6.18 -17.77
CA GLY A 260 -33.29 5.00 -18.51
C GLY A 260 -32.56 3.99 -17.62
N ALA A 261 -32.39 2.74 -18.07
CA ALA A 261 -31.86 1.68 -17.23
C ALA A 261 -30.44 1.94 -16.69
N CYS A 262 -29.59 2.71 -17.41
CA CYS A 262 -28.29 3.13 -16.90
C CYS A 262 -28.36 3.98 -15.64
N ASP A 263 -29.44 4.74 -15.42
CA ASP A 263 -29.57 5.59 -14.24
C ASP A 263 -29.62 4.76 -12.94
N LYS A 264 -30.01 3.47 -13.03
CA LYS A 264 -29.94 2.55 -11.90
C LYS A 264 -28.53 2.44 -11.32
N VAL A 265 -27.48 2.56 -12.14
CA VAL A 265 -26.08 2.54 -11.68
C VAL A 265 -25.79 3.68 -10.68
N ALA A 266 -26.47 4.83 -10.84
CA ALA A 266 -26.34 5.96 -9.93
C ALA A 266 -27.38 5.94 -8.78
N THR A 267 -28.56 5.36 -8.98
CA THR A 267 -29.68 5.49 -8.03
C THR A 267 -29.95 4.25 -7.17
N ASP A 268 -29.53 3.07 -7.62
CA ASP A 268 -29.61 1.84 -6.84
C ASP A 268 -28.26 1.59 -6.18
N ILE A 269 -28.23 1.63 -4.84
CA ILE A 269 -26.99 1.53 -4.08
C ILE A 269 -26.31 0.16 -4.22
N ASN A 270 -27.08 -0.92 -4.39
CA ASN A 270 -26.50 -2.25 -4.58
C ASN A 270 -25.84 -2.34 -5.96
N LEU A 271 -26.55 -1.88 -6.99
CA LEU A 271 -25.99 -1.86 -8.34
C LEU A 271 -24.80 -0.90 -8.46
N ASN A 272 -24.79 0.22 -7.73
CA ASN A 272 -23.65 1.12 -7.68
C ASN A 272 -22.39 0.41 -7.14
N TRP A 273 -22.52 -0.34 -6.04
CA TRP A 273 -21.43 -1.17 -5.51
C TRP A 273 -21.02 -2.28 -6.49
N VAL A 274 -21.98 -3.00 -7.08
CA VAL A 274 -21.70 -4.03 -8.09
C VAL A 274 -20.98 -3.43 -9.31
N SER A 275 -21.36 -2.22 -9.74
CA SER A 275 -20.66 -1.52 -10.83
C SER A 275 -19.22 -1.16 -10.48
N SER A 276 -18.98 -0.77 -9.23
CA SER A 276 -17.64 -0.47 -8.73
C SER A 276 -16.78 -1.74 -8.66
N MET A 277 -17.39 -2.86 -8.22
CA MET A 277 -16.73 -4.17 -8.21
C MET A 277 -16.46 -4.70 -9.63
N PHE A 278 -17.35 -4.44 -10.58
CA PHE A 278 -17.11 -4.73 -11.99
C PHE A 278 -15.90 -3.95 -12.52
N VAL A 279 -15.78 -2.66 -12.23
CA VAL A 279 -14.60 -1.87 -12.63
C VAL A 279 -13.33 -2.34 -11.90
N TRP A 280 -13.45 -2.71 -10.62
CA TRP A 280 -12.36 -3.30 -9.85
C TRP A 280 -11.85 -4.62 -10.43
N SER A 281 -12.74 -5.40 -11.06
CA SER A 281 -12.38 -6.68 -11.69
C SER A 281 -11.29 -6.53 -12.77
N TRP A 282 -11.17 -5.34 -13.37
CA TRP A 282 -10.12 -5.05 -14.36
C TRP A 282 -8.73 -5.02 -13.73
N SER A 283 -8.64 -4.67 -12.45
CA SER A 283 -7.38 -4.62 -11.70
C SER A 283 -7.07 -5.93 -10.97
N VAL A 284 -8.07 -6.59 -10.37
CA VAL A 284 -7.85 -7.76 -9.50
C VAL A 284 -7.20 -8.95 -10.22
N SER A 285 -7.40 -9.07 -11.54
CA SER A 285 -6.79 -10.14 -12.34
C SER A 285 -5.28 -9.95 -12.56
N ASP A 286 -4.73 -8.76 -12.31
CA ASP A 286 -3.32 -8.48 -12.54
C ASP A 286 -2.42 -9.08 -11.44
N PRO A 287 -1.37 -9.86 -11.79
CA PRO A 287 -0.51 -10.51 -10.80
C PRO A 287 0.20 -9.55 -9.83
N LEU A 288 0.50 -8.31 -10.24
CA LEU A 288 1.14 -7.33 -9.35
C LEU A 288 0.11 -6.72 -8.41
N VAL A 289 -1.12 -6.48 -8.86
CA VAL A 289 -2.20 -6.05 -7.96
C VAL A 289 -2.47 -7.12 -6.89
N GLN A 290 -2.49 -8.39 -7.27
CA GLN A 290 -2.60 -9.52 -6.32
C GLN A 290 -1.45 -9.60 -5.30
N GLN A 291 -0.27 -9.09 -5.66
CA GLN A 291 0.87 -9.00 -4.76
C GLN A 291 0.82 -7.78 -3.83
N GLY A 292 -0.10 -6.84 -4.06
CA GLY A 292 -0.27 -5.64 -3.23
C GLY A 292 0.28 -4.35 -3.84
N TYR A 293 0.73 -4.37 -5.10
CA TYR A 293 1.24 -3.18 -5.78
C TYR A 293 0.11 -2.20 -6.15
N PHE A 294 -0.16 -1.24 -5.26
CA PHE A 294 -1.21 -0.25 -5.47
C PHE A 294 -0.99 0.64 -6.70
N GLY A 295 0.24 1.07 -6.96
CA GLY A 295 0.53 1.83 -8.19
C GLY A 295 0.09 1.09 -9.46
N LYS A 296 0.16 -0.24 -9.51
CA LYS A 296 -0.33 -1.00 -10.66
C LYS A 296 -1.85 -0.86 -10.84
N SER A 297 -2.65 -0.81 -9.77
CA SER A 297 -4.09 -0.59 -9.93
C SER A 297 -4.39 0.83 -10.40
N VAL A 298 -3.63 1.85 -9.97
CA VAL A 298 -3.72 3.21 -10.52
C VAL A 298 -3.41 3.23 -12.02
N GLN A 299 -2.36 2.52 -12.44
CA GLN A 299 -2.02 2.40 -13.86
C GLN A 299 -3.15 1.80 -14.68
N ILE A 300 -3.78 0.74 -14.19
CA ILE A 300 -4.89 0.07 -14.87
C ILE A 300 -6.13 0.97 -14.94
N GLN A 301 -6.46 1.66 -13.85
CA GLN A 301 -7.66 2.49 -13.77
C GLN A 301 -7.56 3.77 -14.60
N ASN A 302 -6.44 4.50 -14.50
CA ASN A 302 -6.30 5.78 -15.20
C ASN A 302 -4.84 6.16 -15.53
N GLY A 303 -4.00 5.17 -15.84
CA GLY A 303 -2.55 5.39 -15.96
C GLY A 303 -2.10 6.33 -17.07
N GLY A 304 -2.90 6.53 -18.12
CA GLY A 304 -2.59 7.48 -19.19
C GLY A 304 -2.55 8.95 -18.74
N PHE A 305 -3.25 9.27 -17.65
CA PHE A 305 -3.30 10.62 -17.08
C PHE A 305 -2.57 10.71 -15.74
N GLU A 306 -2.56 9.66 -14.95
CA GLU A 306 -2.14 9.71 -13.54
C GLU A 306 -0.76 9.10 -13.25
N CYS A 307 -0.14 8.46 -14.24
CA CYS A 307 1.18 7.84 -14.11
C CYS A 307 2.17 8.42 -15.13
N GLY A 308 3.47 8.32 -14.86
CA GLY A 308 4.53 8.64 -15.82
C GLY A 308 4.52 10.08 -16.27
N SER A 309 4.39 10.28 -17.57
CA SER A 309 4.28 11.61 -18.18
C SER A 309 2.84 12.11 -18.29
N GLY A 310 1.90 11.49 -17.57
CA GLY A 310 0.50 11.88 -17.54
C GLY A 310 0.30 13.31 -17.05
N SER A 311 -0.76 13.96 -17.52
CA SER A 311 -1.03 15.37 -17.22
C SER A 311 -1.61 15.62 -15.82
N ASN A 312 -1.94 14.57 -15.06
CA ASN A 312 -2.59 14.65 -13.75
C ASN A 312 -1.95 13.68 -12.72
N LEU A 313 -0.63 13.73 -12.57
CA LEU A 313 0.11 12.90 -11.59
C LEU A 313 -0.36 13.13 -10.14
N GLN A 314 -0.89 14.31 -9.84
CA GLN A 314 -1.42 14.64 -8.52
C GLN A 314 -2.60 13.73 -8.15
N ALA A 315 -3.45 13.33 -9.11
CA ALA A 315 -4.54 12.40 -8.84
C ALA A 315 -4.03 11.01 -8.42
N GLY A 316 -2.95 10.50 -9.04
CA GLY A 316 -2.30 9.26 -8.63
C GLY A 316 -1.76 9.34 -7.20
N GLN A 317 -1.14 10.46 -6.82
CA GLN A 317 -0.71 10.69 -5.44
C GLN A 317 -1.88 10.78 -4.46
N THR A 318 -2.99 11.42 -4.85
CA THR A 318 -4.19 11.51 -4.01
C THR A 318 -4.81 10.13 -3.77
N ARG A 319 -4.86 9.26 -4.79
CA ARG A 319 -5.26 7.85 -4.62
C ARG A 319 -4.39 7.12 -3.60
N LEU A 320 -3.08 7.33 -3.65
CA LEU A 320 -2.16 6.71 -2.69
C LEU A 320 -2.47 7.15 -1.25
N ASN A 321 -2.75 8.44 -1.05
CA ASN A 321 -3.11 8.96 0.27
C ASN A 321 -4.43 8.37 0.78
N TYR A 322 -5.43 8.20 -0.09
CA TYR A 322 -6.66 7.50 0.27
C TYR A 322 -6.43 6.02 0.58
N TYR A 323 -5.53 5.36 -0.14
CA TYR A 323 -5.16 3.97 0.14
C TYR A 323 -4.52 3.81 1.52
N HIS A 324 -3.59 4.69 1.90
CA HIS A 324 -3.01 4.68 3.25
C HIS A 324 -4.06 4.93 4.33
N THR A 325 -5.01 5.84 4.09
CA THR A 325 -6.13 6.09 4.99
C THR A 325 -7.02 4.85 5.14
N ALA A 326 -7.35 4.18 4.03
CA ALA A 326 -8.17 2.98 4.02
C ALA A 326 -7.49 1.80 4.73
N LEU A 327 -6.18 1.60 4.51
CA LEU A 327 -5.39 0.59 5.23
C LEU A 327 -5.43 0.83 6.74
N SER A 328 -5.19 2.07 7.17
CA SER A 328 -5.25 2.44 8.59
C SER A 328 -6.62 2.17 9.20
N ALA A 329 -7.69 2.58 8.51
CA ALA A 329 -9.05 2.43 9.02
C ALA A 329 -9.54 0.98 9.07
N LEU A 330 -9.00 0.12 8.20
CA LEU A 330 -9.23 -1.33 8.22
C LEU A 330 -8.25 -2.08 9.12
N GLY A 331 -7.29 -1.39 9.74
CA GLY A 331 -6.29 -2.03 10.60
C GLY A 331 -5.32 -2.94 9.86
N LEU A 332 -5.06 -2.65 8.59
CA LEU A 332 -4.18 -3.43 7.73
C LEU A 332 -2.74 -2.93 7.81
N PRO A 333 -1.75 -3.79 7.50
CA PRO A 333 -0.38 -3.35 7.35
C PRO A 333 -0.29 -2.18 6.37
N GLY A 334 0.58 -1.21 6.69
CA GLY A 334 0.86 -0.09 5.82
C GLY A 334 1.37 -0.53 4.44
N ASP A 335 1.20 0.35 3.47
CA ASP A 335 1.69 0.15 2.11
C ASP A 335 3.22 0.03 2.07
N GLN A 336 3.71 -0.89 1.24
CA GLN A 336 5.13 -1.16 1.05
C GLN A 336 5.65 -0.67 -0.31
N TYR A 337 4.76 -0.42 -1.27
CA TYR A 337 5.13 -0.30 -2.68
C TYR A 337 4.83 1.08 -3.26
N GLY A 338 3.96 1.88 -2.63
CA GLY A 338 3.63 3.22 -3.12
C GLY A 338 3.05 3.19 -4.53
N LEU A 339 3.51 4.13 -5.35
CA LEU A 339 3.19 4.22 -6.78
C LEU A 339 4.16 3.45 -7.68
N GLN A 340 4.85 2.41 -7.18
CA GLN A 340 5.57 1.51 -8.08
C GLN A 340 4.64 0.97 -9.18
N TYR A 341 5.13 0.95 -10.43
CA TYR A 341 4.35 0.67 -11.64
C TYR A 341 3.34 1.76 -12.06
N CYS A 342 3.41 2.94 -11.45
CA CYS A 342 2.71 4.17 -11.83
C CYS A 342 3.61 5.42 -11.64
N GLN A 343 4.92 5.25 -11.87
CA GLN A 343 5.88 6.35 -11.80
C GLN A 343 5.87 7.16 -13.07
#